data_AF-A0A1V5U4E8-F1
#
_entry.id   AF-A0A1V5U4E8-F1
#
_cell.length_a   1.000
_cell.length_b   1.000
_cell.length_c   1.000
_cell.angle_alpha   90.00
_cell.angle_beta   90.00
_cell.angle_gamma   90.00
#
_symmetry.space_group_name_H-M   'P 1'
#
loop_
_entity.id
_entity.type
_entity.pdbx_description
1 polymer ?
#
loop_
_entity_poly.entity_id
_entity_poly.type
_entity_poly.pdbx_seq_one_letter_code
_entity_poly.pdbx_strand_id
1 'polypeptide(L)'
;MKKQFNEDGSNFEASTSYHRLSGEIAVYCAALITGLKERHIEALKTYQCGLWKFKPKLRPLADQEYKIKGGSVELPRWLIERLYRAGLFTLDISKPSGEIPQIGDNDSGRFFRLSPAGRFMTTGTAAAKYKNLKNCIVAGCSEEEYWDENILDHATFISAVAGLFDDEKFSPAAERYPLEKSIVGMLAGGRKLPAVQRNVTGQLNGGKEFYGSYPDAGKIFYGRDELKYIKTTVVYKDLANRSSSLTNNLKNIIYKNFGIYLFKSDRLYLAVFAGPNGQNGNGGHGHNDKLSFELSIDGKDLIVDAGTYFYTPLPERRNQFRSVRAHSVPIHCGREQNEWLPGTDGLFSMTDSTKCELLHFSTNNLTIKLSYDKIIHVRSFFVAHDEVRIEDRSNSDFEFNINDFKLYSNGYGKLING
;
A
#
# COMPACT_ATOMS: atom_id res chain seq x y z
N MET A 1 -4.04 10.62 13.01
CA MET A 1 -3.21 9.50 13.49
C MET A 1 -4.02 8.35 14.10
N LYS A 2 -4.57 8.43 15.32
CA LYS A 2 -5.17 7.26 16.01
C LYS A 2 -6.26 6.49 15.23
N LYS A 3 -7.09 7.21 14.47
CA LYS A 3 -8.16 6.66 13.62
C LYS A 3 -7.74 6.40 12.16
N GLN A 4 -6.55 6.85 11.77
CA GLN A 4 -6.07 6.80 10.38
C GLN A 4 -5.04 5.69 10.17
N PHE A 5 -4.17 5.49 11.17
CA PHE A 5 -3.07 4.54 11.12
C PHE A 5 -3.22 3.50 12.23
N ASN A 6 -3.00 2.25 11.84
CA ASN A 6 -2.89 1.09 12.71
C ASN A 6 -1.61 1.17 13.55
N GLU A 7 -1.48 0.27 14.52
CA GLU A 7 -0.29 0.23 15.39
C GLU A 7 0.99 -0.17 14.64
N ASP A 8 0.88 -0.97 13.59
CA ASP A 8 1.97 -1.32 12.69
C ASP A 8 2.34 -0.20 11.71
N GLY A 9 1.67 0.96 11.79
CA GLY A 9 1.90 2.12 10.95
C GLY A 9 1.20 2.08 9.60
N SER A 10 0.60 0.96 9.19
CA SER A 10 -0.25 0.91 8.00
C SER A 10 -1.52 1.76 8.18
N ASN A 11 -2.18 2.18 7.09
CA ASN A 11 -3.41 2.97 7.19
C ASN A 11 -4.66 2.10 7.04
N PHE A 12 -5.79 2.58 7.54
CA PHE A 12 -7.06 1.85 7.51
C PHE A 12 -7.82 1.96 6.17
N GLU A 13 -7.32 2.74 5.20
CA GLU A 13 -8.01 3.02 3.94
C GLU A 13 -8.03 1.84 2.96
N ALA A 14 -7.21 0.80 3.21
CA ALA A 14 -6.93 -0.28 2.26
C ALA A 14 -6.45 0.23 0.89
N SER A 15 -5.67 1.32 0.88
CA SER A 15 -5.01 1.84 -0.31
C SER A 15 -3.59 2.33 -0.01
N THR A 16 -2.64 1.91 -0.85
CA THR A 16 -1.23 2.31 -0.76
C THR A 16 -1.04 3.78 -1.15
N SER A 17 -1.79 4.32 -2.10
CA SER A 17 -1.76 5.75 -2.46
C SER A 17 -2.36 6.64 -1.38
N TYR A 18 -3.48 6.24 -0.77
CA TYR A 18 -4.06 6.98 0.36
C TYR A 18 -3.22 6.88 1.63
N HIS A 19 -2.41 5.82 1.78
CA HIS A 19 -1.41 5.73 2.84
C HIS A 19 -0.42 6.88 2.75
N ARG A 20 0.12 7.11 1.55
CA ARG A 20 1.04 8.24 1.30
C ARG A 20 0.38 9.57 1.60
N LEU A 21 -0.80 9.86 1.03
CA LEU A 21 -1.47 11.15 1.25
C LEU A 21 -1.68 11.43 2.74
N SER A 22 -2.22 10.44 3.47
CA SER A 22 -2.42 10.54 4.92
C SER A 22 -1.10 10.73 5.67
N GLY A 23 -0.04 10.04 5.22
CA GLY A 23 1.29 10.07 5.81
C GLY A 23 1.97 11.40 5.63
N GLU A 24 1.88 11.98 4.42
CA GLU A 24 2.36 13.33 4.12
C GLU A 24 1.69 14.35 5.05
N ILE A 25 0.35 14.37 5.13
CA ILE A 25 -0.35 15.28 6.05
C ILE A 25 0.18 15.11 7.49
N ALA A 26 0.32 13.88 7.95
CA ALA A 26 0.79 13.59 9.29
C ALA A 26 2.23 14.04 9.56
N VAL A 27 3.17 13.79 8.65
CA VAL A 27 4.59 14.12 8.85
C VAL A 27 4.83 15.62 8.83
N TYR A 28 4.20 16.36 7.91
CA TYR A 28 4.31 17.81 7.85
C TYR A 28 3.67 18.48 9.06
N CYS A 29 2.50 18.01 9.52
CA CYS A 29 1.87 18.52 10.74
C CYS A 29 2.72 18.21 11.99
N ALA A 30 3.24 16.99 12.12
CA ALA A 30 4.08 16.61 13.24
C ALA A 30 5.38 17.43 13.28
N ALA A 31 6.00 17.69 12.13
CA ALA A 31 7.17 18.56 12.03
C ALA A 31 6.84 19.99 12.44
N LEU A 32 5.75 20.58 11.93
CA LEU A 32 5.32 21.92 12.32
C LEU A 32 5.09 22.04 13.83
N ILE A 33 4.40 21.08 14.44
CA ILE A 33 4.15 21.04 15.90
C ILE A 33 5.47 20.92 16.65
N THR A 34 6.34 20.02 16.18
CA THR A 34 7.67 19.83 16.76
C THR A 34 8.44 21.13 16.73
N GLY A 35 8.40 21.90 15.65
CA GLY A 35 9.16 23.14 15.46
C GLY A 35 8.51 24.44 15.96
N LEU A 36 7.38 24.38 16.69
CA LEU A 36 6.68 25.58 17.15
C LEU A 36 7.63 26.53 17.91
N LYS A 37 7.47 27.83 17.61
CA LYS A 37 8.16 28.92 18.29
C LYS A 37 7.46 29.30 19.58
N GLU A 38 8.19 29.94 20.49
CA GLU A 38 7.73 30.31 21.83
C GLU A 38 6.35 30.98 21.84
N ARG A 39 6.12 31.98 20.97
CA ARG A 39 4.81 32.66 20.86
C ARG A 39 3.64 31.70 20.62
N HIS A 40 3.84 30.66 19.81
CA HIS A 40 2.78 29.69 19.50
C HIS A 40 2.62 28.66 20.63
N ILE A 41 3.72 28.32 21.30
CA ILE A 41 3.68 27.45 22.49
C ILE A 41 2.93 28.14 23.62
N GLU A 42 3.11 29.46 23.80
CA GLU A 42 2.37 30.23 24.79
C GLU A 42 0.86 30.30 24.47
N ALA A 43 0.51 30.40 23.19
CA ALA A 43 -0.89 30.29 22.76
C ALA A 43 -1.50 28.92 23.08
N LEU A 44 -0.72 27.83 23.02
CA LEU A 44 -1.17 26.49 23.46
C LEU A 44 -1.38 26.40 24.98
N LYS A 45 -0.85 27.32 25.79
CA LYS A 45 -1.10 27.31 27.24
C LYS A 45 -2.40 28.03 27.63
N THR A 46 -2.84 28.97 26.81
CA THR A 46 -3.85 29.97 27.18
C THR A 46 -5.11 29.94 26.32
N TYR A 47 -5.20 29.05 25.32
CA TYR A 47 -6.37 28.98 24.45
C TYR A 47 -7.66 28.62 25.22
N GLN A 48 -8.76 29.27 24.84
CA GLN A 48 -10.06 29.04 25.44
C GLN A 48 -10.91 28.11 24.56
N CYS A 49 -11.20 26.91 25.07
CA CYS A 49 -11.97 25.90 24.34
C CYS A 49 -13.39 26.37 23.98
N GLY A 50 -14.01 27.21 24.83
CA GLY A 50 -15.36 27.73 24.61
C GLY A 50 -15.48 28.65 23.38
N LEU A 51 -14.39 29.28 22.95
CA LEU A 51 -14.37 30.10 21.73
C LEU A 51 -14.37 29.25 20.45
N TRP A 52 -14.00 27.98 20.54
CA TRP A 52 -13.95 27.08 19.38
C TRP A 52 -15.32 26.49 19.05
N LYS A 53 -15.93 27.01 17.99
CA LYS A 53 -17.29 26.63 17.56
C LYS A 53 -17.30 25.37 16.67
N PHE A 54 -16.19 25.03 16.02
CA PHE A 54 -16.12 23.96 15.03
C PHE A 54 -15.91 22.56 15.63
N LYS A 55 -16.05 21.52 14.80
CA LYS A 55 -15.69 20.12 15.13
C LYS A 55 -14.34 19.76 14.46
N PRO A 56 -13.49 18.94 15.09
CA PRO A 56 -13.63 18.43 16.47
C PRO A 56 -13.50 19.56 17.50
N LYS A 57 -14.14 19.41 18.67
CA LYS A 57 -14.00 20.39 19.76
C LYS A 57 -12.58 20.33 20.31
N LEU A 58 -12.01 21.50 20.65
CA LEU A 58 -10.74 21.56 21.36
C LEU A 58 -10.92 21.03 22.77
N ARG A 59 -9.97 20.22 23.23
CA ARG A 59 -9.87 19.78 24.62
C ARG A 59 -9.09 20.83 25.42
N PRO A 60 -9.37 21.05 26.72
CA PRO A 60 -8.50 21.85 27.59
C PRO A 60 -7.07 21.32 27.63
N LEU A 61 -6.09 22.19 27.94
CA LEU A 61 -4.68 21.80 28.04
C LEU A 61 -4.44 20.61 28.97
N ALA A 62 -5.15 20.55 30.11
CA ALA A 62 -5.04 19.46 31.07
C ALA A 62 -5.38 18.09 30.47
N ASP A 63 -6.26 18.07 29.45
CA ASP A 63 -6.74 16.86 28.79
C ASP A 63 -5.98 16.56 27.49
N GLN A 64 -4.96 17.35 27.16
CA GLN A 64 -4.10 17.12 26.01
C GLN A 64 -3.09 16.00 26.30
N GLU A 65 -2.91 15.14 25.30
CA GLU A 65 -1.96 14.03 25.35
C GLU A 65 -0.52 14.52 25.13
N TYR A 66 -0.32 15.60 24.37
CA TYR A 66 0.99 16.25 24.24
C TYR A 66 1.34 16.97 25.55
N LYS A 67 2.64 17.18 25.78
CA LYS A 67 3.13 17.94 26.94
C LYS A 67 3.97 19.12 26.47
N ILE A 68 3.96 20.19 27.26
CA ILE A 68 4.84 21.34 27.02
C ILE A 68 5.94 21.29 28.08
N LYS A 69 7.19 21.08 27.66
CA LYS A 69 8.37 21.04 28.54
C LYS A 69 9.53 21.81 27.93
N GLY A 70 10.24 22.58 28.75
CA GLY A 70 11.44 23.31 28.32
C GLY A 70 11.25 24.17 27.07
N GLY A 71 10.09 24.83 26.94
CA GLY A 71 9.79 25.65 25.75
C GLY A 71 9.56 24.84 24.46
N SER A 72 9.18 23.56 24.56
CA SER A 72 8.91 22.68 23.42
C SER A 72 7.64 21.85 23.62
N VAL A 73 7.04 21.40 22.51
CA VAL A 73 5.92 20.44 22.53
C VAL A 73 6.48 19.03 22.39
N GLU A 74 6.27 18.21 23.41
CA GLU A 74 6.51 16.77 23.38
C GLU A 74 5.27 16.06 22.84
N LEU A 75 5.40 15.48 21.64
CA LEU A 75 4.35 14.66 21.03
C LEU A 75 4.18 13.33 21.80
N PRO A 76 2.96 12.77 21.88
CA PRO A 76 2.73 11.48 22.51
C PRO A 76 3.55 10.38 21.84
N ARG A 77 4.17 9.50 22.63
CA ARG A 77 4.99 8.38 22.13
C ARG A 77 4.27 7.55 21.06
N TRP A 78 3.00 7.20 21.29
CA TRP A 78 2.22 6.41 20.34
C TRP A 78 2.08 7.09 18.96
N LEU A 79 2.07 8.43 18.91
CA LEU A 79 1.95 9.19 17.67
C LEU A 79 3.27 9.13 16.90
N ILE A 80 4.39 9.34 17.61
CA ILE A 80 5.74 9.24 17.06
C ILE A 80 5.96 7.84 16.46
N GLU A 81 5.61 6.79 17.23
CA GLU A 81 5.76 5.40 16.80
C GLU A 81 4.93 5.06 15.56
N ARG A 82 3.65 5.48 15.51
CA ARG A 82 2.82 5.22 14.33
C ARG A 82 3.30 6.00 13.10
N LEU A 83 3.77 7.24 13.27
CA LEU A 83 4.27 8.04 12.16
C LEU A 83 5.56 7.47 11.58
N TYR A 84 6.51 7.08 12.43
CA TYR A 84 7.74 6.41 12.00
C TYR A 84 7.42 5.10 11.26
N ARG A 85 6.50 4.29 11.81
CA ARG A 85 6.06 3.04 11.19
C ARG A 85 5.31 3.23 9.87
N ALA A 86 4.62 4.35 9.66
CA ALA A 86 4.02 4.68 8.37
C ALA A 86 5.09 4.91 7.29
N GLY A 87 6.19 5.61 7.65
CA GLY A 87 7.36 5.72 6.77
C GLY A 87 7.98 4.35 6.46
N LEU A 88 8.14 3.50 7.49
CA LEU A 88 8.63 2.13 7.29
C LEU A 88 7.73 1.28 6.41
N PHE A 89 6.40 1.38 6.57
CA PHE A 89 5.43 0.68 5.71
C PHE A 89 5.68 0.99 4.25
N THR A 90 5.77 2.28 3.89
CA THR A 90 6.02 2.69 2.50
C THR A 90 7.37 2.17 2.00
N LEU A 91 8.43 2.28 2.81
CA LEU A 91 9.76 1.78 2.48
C LEU A 91 9.75 0.26 2.21
N ASP A 92 9.06 -0.50 3.06
CA ASP A 92 9.05 -1.97 2.99
C ASP A 92 8.26 -2.47 1.77
N ILE A 93 7.11 -1.85 1.47
CA ILE A 93 6.29 -2.24 0.31
C ILE A 93 6.91 -1.78 -1.02
N SER A 94 7.85 -0.83 -1.06
CA SER A 94 8.45 -0.40 -2.33
C SER A 94 9.13 -1.56 -3.07
N LYS A 95 8.80 -1.67 -4.35
CA LYS A 95 9.41 -2.55 -5.35
C LYS A 95 10.86 -2.14 -5.62
N PRO A 96 11.69 -3.02 -6.18
CA PRO A 96 13.04 -2.67 -6.61
C PRO A 96 13.10 -1.50 -7.61
N SER A 97 12.04 -1.29 -8.41
CA SER A 97 11.91 -0.13 -9.30
C SER A 97 11.76 1.21 -8.58
N GLY A 98 11.52 1.21 -7.26
CA GLY A 98 11.18 2.39 -6.45
C GLY A 98 9.68 2.70 -6.37
N GLU A 99 8.87 2.04 -7.20
CA GLU A 99 7.40 2.16 -7.18
C GLU A 99 6.79 1.30 -6.06
N ILE A 100 5.60 1.67 -5.60
CA ILE A 100 4.78 0.84 -4.71
C ILE A 100 3.93 -0.18 -5.51
N PRO A 101 3.48 -1.29 -4.90
CA PRO A 101 2.41 -2.11 -5.46
C PRO A 101 1.10 -1.33 -5.42
N GLN A 102 0.27 -1.46 -6.46
CA GLN A 102 -1.05 -0.82 -6.46
C GLN A 102 -2.03 -1.70 -5.69
N ILE A 103 -2.59 -1.13 -4.63
CA ILE A 103 -3.65 -1.74 -3.82
C ILE A 103 -4.67 -0.64 -3.56
N GLY A 104 -5.93 -0.94 -3.84
CA GLY A 104 -7.01 0.01 -3.77
C GLY A 104 -6.83 1.20 -4.70
N ASP A 105 -7.52 2.29 -4.38
CA ASP A 105 -7.56 3.45 -5.26
C ASP A 105 -6.26 4.28 -5.30
N ASN A 106 -5.95 4.81 -6.48
CA ASN A 106 -4.91 5.80 -6.77
C ASN A 106 -5.50 7.00 -7.52
N ASP A 107 -5.79 8.08 -6.79
CA ASP A 107 -6.32 9.36 -7.31
C ASP A 107 -5.24 10.42 -7.52
N SER A 108 -3.96 10.03 -7.43
CA SER A 108 -2.82 10.94 -7.46
C SER A 108 -2.82 12.04 -6.38
N GLY A 109 -3.55 11.84 -5.28
CA GLY A 109 -3.59 12.75 -4.15
C GLY A 109 -2.21 12.95 -3.49
N ARG A 110 -1.85 14.21 -3.28
CA ARG A 110 -0.59 14.66 -2.64
C ARG A 110 -0.90 15.79 -1.68
N PHE A 111 -0.20 15.87 -0.55
CA PHE A 111 -0.32 17.03 0.32
C PHE A 111 0.47 18.22 -0.24
N PHE A 112 1.77 18.02 -0.46
CA PHE A 112 2.64 18.97 -1.16
C PHE A 112 3.40 18.27 -2.28
N ARG A 113 3.51 18.92 -3.44
CA ARG A 113 4.32 18.46 -4.58
C ARG A 113 5.55 19.36 -4.70
N LEU A 114 6.57 19.06 -3.90
CA LEU A 114 7.78 19.90 -3.81
C LEU A 114 8.82 19.49 -4.86
N SER A 115 9.13 18.20 -4.93
CA SER A 115 9.99 17.67 -5.99
C SER A 115 9.21 16.99 -7.11
N PRO A 116 9.65 17.16 -8.38
CA PRO A 116 9.06 16.47 -9.51
C PRO A 116 9.48 15.00 -9.51
N ALA A 117 8.56 14.10 -9.15
CA ALA A 117 8.75 12.65 -9.26
C ALA A 117 8.21 12.15 -10.60
N GLY A 118 9.10 11.88 -11.56
CA GLY A 118 8.72 11.53 -12.93
C GLY A 118 9.86 11.78 -13.91
N ARG A 119 9.50 11.92 -15.19
CA ARG A 119 10.46 12.24 -16.25
C ARG A 119 9.81 13.08 -17.34
N PHE A 120 10.61 13.92 -18.01
CA PHE A 120 10.20 14.50 -19.27
C PHE A 120 10.28 13.46 -20.39
N MET A 121 9.35 13.55 -21.33
CA MET A 121 9.35 12.84 -22.60
C MET A 121 8.76 13.76 -23.66
N THR A 122 8.83 13.39 -24.93
CA THR A 122 8.11 14.13 -25.96
C THR A 122 6.61 13.83 -25.89
N THR A 123 5.77 14.78 -26.26
CA THR A 123 4.32 14.56 -26.44
C THR A 123 4.05 13.38 -27.37
N GLY A 124 4.79 13.22 -28.47
CA GLY A 124 4.68 12.05 -29.36
C GLY A 124 4.90 10.72 -28.63
N THR A 125 5.92 10.66 -27.77
CA THR A 125 6.16 9.50 -26.89
C THR A 125 5.01 9.29 -25.91
N ALA A 126 4.45 10.37 -25.36
CA ALA A 126 3.31 10.31 -24.45
C ALA A 126 2.04 9.76 -25.15
N ALA A 127 1.73 10.15 -26.39
CA ALA A 127 0.61 9.56 -27.14
C ALA A 127 0.84 8.09 -27.53
N ALA A 128 2.09 7.71 -27.80
CA ALA A 128 2.42 6.30 -28.02
C ALA A 128 2.27 5.49 -26.73
N LYS A 129 2.57 6.07 -25.56
CA LYS A 129 2.45 5.42 -24.24
C LYS A 129 1.00 5.35 -23.74
N TYR A 130 0.23 6.43 -23.87
CA TYR A 130 -1.08 6.58 -23.25
C TYR A 130 -2.22 6.54 -24.26
N LYS A 131 -3.07 5.53 -24.14
CA LYS A 131 -4.25 5.28 -24.98
C LYS A 131 -5.16 6.49 -25.08
N ASN A 132 -5.34 7.21 -23.97
CA ASN A 132 -6.23 8.37 -23.89
C ASN A 132 -5.63 9.67 -24.43
N LEU A 133 -4.37 9.67 -24.91
CA LEU A 133 -3.75 10.83 -25.56
C LEU A 133 -3.68 10.70 -27.09
N LYS A 134 -4.01 9.53 -27.65
CA LYS A 134 -3.85 9.21 -29.09
C LYS A 134 -4.48 10.24 -30.04
N ASN A 135 -5.59 10.87 -29.63
CA ASN A 135 -6.32 11.85 -30.45
C ASN A 135 -6.16 13.30 -29.95
N CYS A 136 -5.31 13.55 -28.96
CA CYS A 136 -5.16 14.86 -28.32
C CYS A 136 -3.96 15.65 -28.86
N ILE A 137 -3.03 14.99 -29.55
CA ILE A 137 -1.83 15.65 -30.08
C ILE A 137 -2.12 16.14 -31.49
N VAL A 138 -2.06 17.45 -31.67
CA VAL A 138 -2.18 18.11 -32.96
C VAL A 138 -1.00 17.70 -33.85
N ALA A 139 -1.26 17.43 -35.12
CA ALA A 139 -0.21 17.12 -36.08
C ALA A 139 0.85 18.25 -36.11
N GLY A 140 2.11 17.90 -35.86
CA GLY A 140 3.23 18.85 -35.77
C GLY A 140 3.71 19.21 -34.35
N CYS A 141 2.96 18.84 -33.30
CA CYS A 141 3.32 19.12 -31.90
C CYS A 141 3.98 17.91 -31.20
N SER A 142 4.62 16.98 -31.91
CA SER A 142 5.13 15.71 -31.34
C SER A 142 6.41 15.83 -30.50
N GLU A 143 7.11 16.97 -30.60
CA GLU A 143 8.40 17.21 -29.96
C GLU A 143 8.31 18.11 -28.72
N GLU A 144 7.12 18.54 -28.34
CA GLU A 144 6.92 19.35 -27.13
C GLU A 144 7.25 18.55 -25.87
N GLU A 145 7.74 19.22 -24.82
CA GLU A 145 8.02 18.58 -23.53
C GLU A 145 6.72 18.19 -22.82
N TYR A 146 6.63 16.91 -22.47
CA TYR A 146 5.55 16.33 -21.68
C TYR A 146 6.10 15.80 -20.36
N TRP A 147 5.57 16.31 -19.25
CA TRP A 147 5.93 15.81 -17.93
C TRP A 147 5.13 14.55 -17.57
N ASP A 148 5.81 13.41 -17.53
CA ASP A 148 5.23 12.14 -17.11
C ASP A 148 5.49 11.87 -15.63
N GLU A 149 4.56 12.33 -14.78
CA GLU A 149 4.61 12.10 -13.33
C GLU A 149 4.56 10.60 -12.99
N ASN A 150 5.53 10.12 -12.21
CA ASN A 150 5.47 8.78 -11.61
C ASN A 150 4.84 8.86 -10.22
N ILE A 151 3.52 8.68 -10.17
CA ILE A 151 2.78 8.79 -8.91
C ILE A 151 2.94 7.56 -8.01
N LEU A 152 3.43 6.44 -8.53
CA LEU A 152 3.72 5.23 -7.76
C LEU A 152 5.06 5.34 -7.03
N ASP A 153 5.90 6.33 -7.38
CA ASP A 153 7.10 6.66 -6.63
C ASP A 153 6.72 7.43 -5.34
N HIS A 154 6.83 6.74 -4.21
CA HIS A 154 6.53 7.30 -2.90
C HIS A 154 7.77 7.76 -2.13
N ALA A 155 8.95 7.81 -2.77
CA ALA A 155 10.19 8.17 -2.08
C ALA A 155 10.20 9.62 -1.58
N THR A 156 9.41 10.53 -2.17
CA THR A 156 9.22 11.89 -1.62
C THR A 156 8.58 11.87 -0.22
N PHE A 157 7.61 10.98 0.04
CA PHE A 157 7.07 10.78 1.38
C PHE A 157 8.11 10.18 2.34
N ILE A 158 8.87 9.18 1.90
CA ILE A 158 9.96 8.60 2.70
C ILE A 158 11.02 9.66 3.05
N SER A 159 11.36 10.54 2.11
CA SER A 159 12.26 11.68 2.35
C SER A 159 11.70 12.67 3.37
N ALA A 160 10.39 12.98 3.29
CA ALA A 160 9.73 13.80 4.30
C ALA A 160 9.87 13.17 5.71
N VAL A 161 9.70 11.84 5.83
CA VAL A 161 9.95 11.11 7.09
C VAL A 161 11.41 11.24 7.53
N ALA A 162 12.39 11.13 6.62
CA ALA A 162 13.80 11.35 6.92
C ALA A 162 14.10 12.77 7.43
N GLY A 163 13.29 13.75 7.05
CA GLY A 163 13.34 15.12 7.57
C GLY A 163 13.01 15.21 9.05
N LEU A 164 12.12 14.36 9.56
CA LEU A 164 11.64 14.41 10.94
C LEU A 164 12.34 13.41 11.87
N PHE A 165 12.75 12.25 11.36
CA PHE A 165 13.37 11.19 12.14
C PHE A 165 14.87 11.08 11.89
N ASP A 166 15.59 10.54 12.87
CA ASP A 166 17.02 10.26 12.79
C ASP A 166 17.25 8.75 12.57
N ASP A 167 17.11 8.32 11.32
CA ASP A 167 17.33 6.92 10.91
C ASP A 167 17.84 6.86 9.47
N GLU A 168 19.01 6.25 9.29
CA GLU A 168 19.68 6.14 7.99
C GLU A 168 18.92 5.29 6.97
N LYS A 169 17.96 4.46 7.40
CA LYS A 169 17.12 3.65 6.48
C LYS A 169 16.33 4.50 5.49
N PHE A 170 16.04 5.76 5.84
CA PHE A 170 15.33 6.69 4.97
C PHE A 170 16.27 7.56 4.12
N SER A 171 17.59 7.49 4.34
CA SER A 171 18.59 8.31 3.63
C SER A 171 18.54 8.16 2.10
N PRO A 172 18.39 6.95 1.50
CA PRO A 172 18.37 6.84 0.04
C PRO A 172 17.27 7.67 -0.62
N ALA A 173 16.09 7.71 -0.01
CA ALA A 173 14.98 8.54 -0.50
C ALA A 173 15.28 10.04 -0.33
N ALA A 174 15.92 10.42 0.78
CA ALA A 174 16.32 11.79 1.04
C ALA A 174 17.46 12.30 0.15
N GLU A 175 18.36 11.43 -0.29
CA GLU A 175 19.40 11.77 -1.26
C GLU A 175 18.79 12.03 -2.64
N ARG A 176 17.79 11.23 -3.02
CA ARG A 176 17.05 11.41 -4.27
C ARG A 176 16.13 12.64 -4.26
N TYR A 177 15.49 12.91 -3.12
CA TYR A 177 14.50 13.97 -2.94
C TYR A 177 14.84 14.85 -1.74
N PRO A 178 15.93 15.64 -1.78
CA PRO A 178 16.44 16.36 -0.61
C PRO A 178 15.56 17.51 -0.13
N LEU A 179 14.66 18.01 -0.98
CA LEU A 179 13.80 19.14 -0.66
C LEU A 179 12.78 18.81 0.43
N GLU A 180 12.16 17.63 0.37
CA GLU A 180 11.21 17.13 1.36
C GLU A 180 11.88 16.99 2.73
N LYS A 181 13.04 16.33 2.81
CA LYS A 181 13.85 16.23 4.03
C LYS A 181 14.17 17.61 4.61
N SER A 182 14.61 18.54 3.76
CA SER A 182 15.05 19.87 4.18
C SER A 182 13.90 20.70 4.73
N ILE A 183 12.76 20.75 4.01
CA ILE A 183 11.58 21.50 4.45
C ILE A 183 11.03 20.91 5.75
N VAL A 184 10.90 19.59 5.85
CA VAL A 184 10.41 18.96 7.09
C VAL A 184 11.37 19.20 8.25
N GLY A 185 12.68 19.09 8.04
CA GLY A 185 13.68 19.41 9.06
C GLY A 185 13.63 20.87 9.52
N MET A 186 13.44 21.82 8.59
CA MET A 186 13.24 23.23 8.91
C MET A 186 11.93 23.49 9.67
N LEU A 187 10.83 22.85 9.25
CA LEU A 187 9.55 22.93 9.93
C LEU A 187 9.63 22.41 11.36
N ALA A 188 10.45 21.37 11.62
CA ALA A 188 10.75 20.86 12.96
C ALA A 188 11.73 21.74 13.77
N GLY A 189 12.24 22.83 13.18
CA GLY A 189 13.24 23.70 13.78
C GLY A 189 14.57 22.99 14.02
N GLY A 190 14.95 22.06 13.15
CA GLY A 190 16.17 21.26 13.26
C GLY A 190 16.09 20.09 14.26
N ARG A 191 14.99 19.97 15.01
CA ARG A 191 14.78 18.87 15.96
C ARG A 191 14.44 17.58 15.23
N LYS A 192 14.92 16.47 15.78
CA LYS A 192 14.61 15.11 15.33
C LYS A 192 13.77 14.38 16.36
N LEU A 193 12.85 13.56 15.87
CA LEU A 193 12.14 12.58 16.67
C LEU A 193 12.92 11.26 16.69
N PRO A 194 12.88 10.51 17.80
CA PRO A 194 13.64 9.28 17.92
C PRO A 194 13.13 8.22 16.93
N ALA A 195 14.05 7.48 16.33
CA ALA A 195 13.72 6.24 15.64
C ALA A 195 13.08 5.26 16.63
N VAL A 196 12.18 4.43 16.12
CA VAL A 196 11.44 3.47 16.94
C VAL A 196 11.89 2.09 16.54
N GLN A 197 12.43 1.32 17.49
CA GLN A 197 12.83 -0.06 17.20
C GLN A 197 11.63 -0.83 16.65
N ARG A 198 11.88 -1.63 15.61
CA ARG A 198 10.94 -2.66 15.19
C ARG A 198 10.76 -3.60 16.39
N ASN A 199 9.64 -3.47 17.10
CA ASN A 199 9.09 -4.63 17.79
C ASN A 199 8.68 -5.57 16.66
N VAL A 200 9.55 -6.52 16.35
CA VAL A 200 9.48 -7.39 15.17
C VAL A 200 8.13 -8.13 15.17
N THR A 201 7.14 -7.60 14.47
CA THR A 201 6.06 -8.42 13.94
C THR A 201 6.58 -9.06 12.65
N GLY A 202 7.37 -10.13 12.79
CA GLY A 202 7.51 -11.16 11.75
C GLY A 202 8.76 -11.18 10.86
N GLN A 203 9.90 -10.57 11.20
CA GLN A 203 11.15 -10.91 10.49
C GLN A 203 11.64 -12.29 10.93
N LEU A 204 11.47 -13.26 10.03
CA LEU A 204 12.08 -14.57 10.09
C LEU A 204 13.56 -14.48 9.69
N ASN A 205 14.44 -14.08 10.61
CA ASN A 205 15.88 -14.24 10.40
C ASN A 205 16.30 -15.64 10.87
N GLY A 206 16.77 -16.47 9.93
CA GLY A 206 17.50 -17.71 10.24
C GLY A 206 16.65 -18.86 10.78
N GLY A 207 15.82 -19.47 9.92
CA GLY A 207 15.37 -20.86 10.09
C GLY A 207 14.51 -21.18 11.33
N LYS A 208 14.03 -20.19 12.07
CA LYS A 208 13.04 -20.41 13.15
C LYS A 208 11.65 -20.09 12.63
N GLU A 209 10.86 -21.13 12.36
CA GLU A 209 9.43 -21.04 12.07
C GLU A 209 8.75 -20.03 13.02
N PHE A 210 8.00 -19.07 12.45
CA PHE A 210 7.12 -18.23 13.26
C PHE A 210 5.94 -19.10 13.67
N TYR A 211 6.04 -19.80 14.79
CA TYR A 211 4.89 -19.91 15.69
C TYR A 211 4.81 -18.59 16.44
N GLY A 212 4.44 -17.52 15.74
CA GLY A 212 3.73 -16.46 16.43
C GLY A 212 2.55 -17.16 17.07
N SER A 213 2.49 -17.18 18.40
CA SER A 213 1.43 -17.83 19.16
C SER A 213 0.09 -17.18 18.80
N TYR A 214 -0.51 -17.68 17.72
CA TYR A 214 -1.94 -17.68 17.52
C TYR A 214 -2.48 -18.78 18.42
N PRO A 215 -3.39 -18.47 19.36
CA PRO A 215 -4.09 -19.50 20.12
C PRO A 215 -4.84 -20.50 19.23
N ASP A 216 -5.07 -20.20 17.95
CA ASP A 216 -5.77 -21.07 17.01
C ASP A 216 -5.20 -21.00 15.58
N ALA A 217 -3.89 -21.17 15.38
CA ALA A 217 -3.43 -21.79 14.12
C ALA A 217 -3.77 -23.28 14.17
N GLY A 218 -5.07 -23.56 14.38
CA GLY A 218 -5.62 -24.88 14.24
C GLY A 218 -5.22 -25.37 12.86
N LYS A 219 -4.68 -26.58 12.82
CA LYS A 219 -4.58 -27.37 11.61
C LYS A 219 -6.00 -27.53 11.03
N ILE A 220 -6.53 -26.51 10.35
CA ILE A 220 -7.75 -26.64 9.56
C ILE A 220 -7.33 -27.40 8.31
N PHE A 221 -7.25 -28.72 8.46
CA PHE A 221 -7.20 -29.63 7.33
C PHE A 221 -8.62 -29.71 6.79
N TYR A 222 -8.93 -28.87 5.80
CA TYR A 222 -10.06 -29.17 4.93
C TYR A 222 -9.78 -30.52 4.28
N GLY A 223 -10.70 -31.46 4.42
CA GLY A 223 -10.60 -32.75 3.72
C GLY A 223 -10.51 -32.51 2.22
N ARG A 224 -9.87 -33.42 1.47
CA ARG A 224 -9.86 -33.37 -0.01
C ARG A 224 -11.28 -33.29 -0.60
N ASP A 225 -12.27 -33.83 0.10
CA ASP A 225 -13.67 -33.84 -0.32
C ASP A 225 -14.37 -32.48 -0.15
N GLU A 226 -13.87 -31.60 0.73
CA GLU A 226 -14.46 -30.28 1.00
C GLU A 226 -13.97 -29.21 0.00
N LEU A 227 -12.69 -29.25 -0.39
CA LEU A 227 -12.09 -28.34 -1.37
C LEU A 227 -11.70 -29.10 -2.64
N LYS A 228 -12.71 -29.64 -3.33
CA LYS A 228 -12.54 -30.55 -4.47
C LYS A 228 -11.94 -29.92 -5.73
N TYR A 229 -12.04 -28.59 -5.89
CA TYR A 229 -11.46 -27.89 -7.04
C TYR A 229 -10.05 -27.46 -6.71
N ILE A 230 -9.06 -28.10 -7.33
CA ILE A 230 -7.63 -27.85 -7.09
C ILE A 230 -6.97 -27.44 -8.39
N LYS A 231 -6.25 -26.31 -8.37
CA LYS A 231 -5.44 -25.84 -9.50
C LYS A 231 -4.05 -25.45 -9.00
N THR A 232 -3.03 -25.84 -9.76
CA THR A 232 -1.64 -25.47 -9.51
C THR A 232 -1.13 -24.68 -10.69
N THR A 233 -0.61 -23.49 -10.43
CA THR A 233 -0.11 -22.56 -11.44
C THR A 233 1.33 -22.20 -11.14
N VAL A 234 2.25 -22.52 -12.04
CA VAL A 234 3.63 -22.00 -11.99
C VAL A 234 3.61 -20.60 -12.60
N VAL A 235 3.72 -19.57 -11.78
CA VAL A 235 3.66 -18.16 -12.25
C VAL A 235 5.01 -17.69 -12.79
N TYR A 236 6.10 -18.30 -12.33
CA TYR A 236 7.44 -18.06 -12.85
C TYR A 236 8.31 -19.30 -12.66
N LYS A 237 9.13 -19.60 -13.69
CA LYS A 237 10.18 -20.62 -13.63
C LYS A 237 11.47 -20.04 -14.21
N ASP A 238 12.57 -20.11 -13.46
CA ASP A 238 13.88 -19.72 -13.94
C ASP A 238 14.46 -20.82 -14.83
N LEU A 239 14.27 -20.70 -16.14
CA LEU A 239 14.81 -21.62 -17.13
C LEU A 239 16.29 -21.33 -17.46
N ALA A 240 16.83 -20.20 -16.99
CA ALA A 240 18.16 -19.73 -17.38
C ALA A 240 19.28 -20.27 -16.48
N ASN A 241 18.97 -21.14 -15.50
CA ASN A 241 19.93 -21.73 -14.55
C ASN A 241 20.94 -20.71 -14.00
N ARG A 242 20.43 -19.54 -13.59
CA ARG A 242 21.29 -18.46 -13.10
C ARG A 242 21.95 -18.85 -11.78
N SER A 243 23.12 -18.29 -11.53
CA SER A 243 23.96 -18.65 -10.37
C SER A 243 23.34 -18.29 -9.03
N SER A 244 22.48 -17.26 -8.95
CA SER A 244 21.81 -16.85 -7.71
C SER A 244 20.34 -17.27 -7.69
N SER A 245 19.94 -17.96 -6.63
CA SER A 245 18.59 -18.46 -6.42
C SER A 245 17.58 -17.35 -6.10
N LEU A 246 16.30 -17.55 -6.43
CA LEU A 246 15.19 -16.69 -5.99
C LEU A 246 15.06 -16.60 -4.47
N THR A 247 15.54 -17.59 -3.72
CA THR A 247 15.49 -17.60 -2.24
C THR A 247 16.75 -17.01 -1.59
N ASN A 248 17.73 -16.52 -2.37
CA ASN A 248 18.94 -15.93 -1.81
C ASN A 248 18.62 -14.63 -1.06
N ASN A 249 19.01 -14.54 0.22
CA ASN A 249 18.65 -13.41 1.10
C ASN A 249 17.14 -13.14 1.21
N LEU A 250 16.32 -14.18 1.08
CA LEU A 250 14.86 -14.04 1.19
C LEU A 250 14.45 -13.52 2.57
N LYS A 251 13.69 -12.43 2.56
CA LYS A 251 13.15 -11.72 3.72
C LYS A 251 11.65 -11.61 3.58
N ASN A 252 10.99 -11.77 4.73
CA ASN A 252 9.56 -11.73 4.82
C ASN A 252 9.13 -10.55 5.69
N ILE A 253 8.08 -9.85 5.26
CA ILE A 253 7.53 -8.69 5.97
C ILE A 253 6.00 -8.81 5.94
N ILE A 254 5.35 -8.54 7.08
CA ILE A 254 3.90 -8.62 7.20
C ILE A 254 3.36 -7.35 7.84
N TYR A 255 2.29 -6.81 7.27
CA TYR A 255 1.47 -5.78 7.89
C TYR A 255 0.05 -6.32 8.05
N LYS A 256 -0.21 -6.98 9.18
CA LYS A 256 -1.44 -7.75 9.41
C LYS A 256 -2.70 -6.89 9.32
N ASN A 257 -2.67 -5.66 9.82
CA ASN A 257 -3.85 -4.81 9.83
C ASN A 257 -4.18 -4.27 8.42
N PHE A 258 -3.17 -4.09 7.59
CA PHE A 258 -3.34 -3.81 6.16
C PHE A 258 -3.68 -5.08 5.37
N GLY A 259 -3.16 -6.23 5.81
CA GLY A 259 -3.23 -7.52 5.14
C GLY A 259 -2.33 -7.65 3.92
N ILE A 260 -1.14 -7.05 3.95
CA ILE A 260 -0.10 -7.27 2.93
C ILE A 260 1.02 -8.17 3.48
N TYR A 261 1.42 -9.13 2.65
CA TYR A 261 2.47 -10.10 2.93
C TYR A 261 3.53 -10.00 1.83
N LEU A 262 4.78 -9.79 2.22
CA LEU A 262 5.89 -9.55 1.31
C LEU A 262 6.92 -10.67 1.41
N PHE A 263 7.41 -11.10 0.25
CA PHE A 263 8.63 -11.89 0.08
C PHE A 263 9.59 -11.06 -0.77
N LYS A 264 10.78 -10.75 -0.24
CA LYS A 264 11.80 -9.94 -0.92
C LYS A 264 13.15 -10.66 -0.86
N SER A 265 13.79 -10.84 -1.99
CA SER A 265 15.14 -11.39 -2.11
C SER A 265 15.98 -10.51 -3.02
N ASP A 266 17.22 -10.90 -3.31
CA ASP A 266 18.06 -10.14 -4.25
C ASP A 266 17.44 -10.08 -5.66
N ARG A 267 16.62 -11.08 -6.02
CA ARG A 267 16.02 -11.23 -7.35
C ARG A 267 14.50 -11.15 -7.37
N LEU A 268 13.83 -11.37 -6.23
CA LEU A 268 12.39 -11.53 -6.17
C LEU A 268 11.74 -10.45 -5.30
N TYR A 269 10.64 -9.90 -5.78
CA TYR A 269 9.66 -9.16 -5.00
C TYR A 269 8.29 -9.77 -5.26
N LEU A 270 7.63 -10.25 -4.21
CA LEU A 270 6.25 -10.73 -4.26
C LEU A 270 5.47 -10.03 -3.15
N ALA A 271 4.40 -9.35 -3.53
CA ALA A 271 3.44 -8.75 -2.61
C ALA A 271 2.09 -9.43 -2.77
N VAL A 272 1.55 -9.99 -1.69
CA VAL A 272 0.23 -10.61 -1.66
C VAL A 272 -0.70 -9.77 -0.80
N PHE A 273 -1.87 -9.42 -1.33
CA PHE A 273 -2.89 -8.67 -0.62
C PHE A 273 -4.06 -9.54 -0.20
N ALA A 274 -4.40 -9.50 1.07
CA ALA A 274 -5.54 -10.18 1.67
C ALA A 274 -6.06 -9.37 2.88
N GLY A 275 -6.13 -8.05 2.70
CA GLY A 275 -6.56 -7.10 3.72
C GLY A 275 -8.07 -7.00 3.92
N PRO A 276 -8.50 -6.22 4.93
CA PRO A 276 -9.90 -5.85 5.09
C PRO A 276 -10.37 -4.99 3.90
N ASN A 277 -11.68 -4.74 3.83
CA ASN A 277 -12.26 -3.86 2.82
C ASN A 277 -11.79 -2.39 2.96
N GLY A 278 -11.23 -2.03 4.12
CA GLY A 278 -10.82 -0.67 4.44
C GLY A 278 -11.98 0.18 4.93
N GLN A 279 -11.66 1.34 5.50
CA GLN A 279 -12.64 2.29 6.04
C GLN A 279 -13.65 1.67 7.03
N ASN A 280 -13.19 0.72 7.86
CA ASN A 280 -14.03 -0.06 8.78
C ASN A 280 -15.19 -0.81 8.08
N GLY A 281 -14.91 -1.37 6.90
CA GLY A 281 -15.86 -2.19 6.13
C GLY A 281 -16.54 -1.45 4.98
N ASN A 282 -16.41 -0.12 4.88
CA ASN A 282 -17.07 0.66 3.83
C ASN A 282 -16.54 0.35 2.42
N GLY A 283 -15.23 0.15 2.25
CA GLY A 283 -14.65 -0.18 0.93
C GLY A 283 -14.67 0.95 -0.09
N GLY A 284 -14.61 2.22 0.36
CA GLY A 284 -14.65 3.36 -0.56
C GLY A 284 -13.43 3.49 -1.47
N HIS A 285 -12.26 3.10 -0.97
CA HIS A 285 -11.01 2.98 -1.75
C HIS A 285 -10.61 1.53 -2.01
N GLY A 286 -11.33 0.58 -1.39
CA GLY A 286 -11.10 -0.85 -1.54
C GLY A 286 -11.61 -1.38 -2.88
N HIS A 287 -10.96 -2.43 -3.35
CA HIS A 287 -11.33 -3.18 -4.56
C HIS A 287 -11.70 -4.62 -4.17
N ASN A 288 -12.24 -5.38 -5.12
CA ASN A 288 -12.48 -6.82 -5.02
C ASN A 288 -11.22 -7.61 -5.43
N ASP A 289 -10.15 -7.37 -4.66
CA ASP A 289 -8.78 -7.77 -4.96
C ASP A 289 -8.19 -8.70 -3.88
N LYS A 290 -9.01 -9.31 -3.03
CA LYS A 290 -8.49 -10.17 -1.96
C LYS A 290 -7.89 -11.44 -2.54
N LEU A 291 -6.71 -11.82 -2.04
CA LEU A 291 -5.80 -12.82 -2.60
C LEU A 291 -5.06 -12.39 -3.88
N SER A 292 -5.10 -11.11 -4.28
CA SER A 292 -4.31 -10.60 -5.39
C SER A 292 -2.81 -10.59 -5.03
N PHE A 293 -1.98 -10.47 -6.06
CA PHE A 293 -0.55 -10.34 -5.87
C PHE A 293 0.11 -9.57 -7.02
N GLU A 294 1.21 -8.91 -6.71
CA GLU A 294 2.18 -8.40 -7.69
C GLU A 294 3.49 -9.17 -7.57
N LEU A 295 4.15 -9.40 -8.70
CA LEU A 295 5.40 -10.16 -8.79
C LEU A 295 6.40 -9.43 -9.69
N SER A 296 7.59 -9.18 -9.17
CA SER A 296 8.72 -8.63 -9.90
C SER A 296 9.92 -9.56 -9.74
N ILE A 297 10.53 -9.95 -10.86
CA ILE A 297 11.73 -10.78 -10.89
C ILE A 297 12.84 -10.02 -11.62
N ASP A 298 14.03 -9.94 -11.03
CA ASP A 298 15.20 -9.25 -11.59
C ASP A 298 14.92 -7.78 -11.96
N GLY A 299 14.12 -7.11 -11.13
CA GLY A 299 13.72 -5.72 -11.33
C GLY A 299 12.69 -5.50 -12.45
N LYS A 300 12.11 -6.57 -13.00
CA LYS A 300 11.05 -6.50 -14.02
C LYS A 300 9.73 -6.98 -13.45
N ASP A 301 8.72 -6.11 -13.51
CA ASP A 301 7.36 -6.45 -13.09
C ASP A 301 6.74 -7.44 -14.09
N LEU A 302 6.36 -8.62 -13.59
CA LEU A 302 5.73 -9.69 -14.35
C LEU A 302 4.21 -9.66 -14.16
N ILE A 303 3.77 -9.52 -12.91
CA ILE A 303 2.35 -9.43 -12.54
C ILE A 303 2.16 -8.08 -11.85
N VAL A 304 1.22 -7.29 -12.35
CA VAL A 304 0.89 -5.95 -11.84
C VAL A 304 -0.61 -5.83 -11.63
N ASP A 305 -1.01 -4.98 -10.70
CA ASP A 305 -2.41 -4.61 -10.56
C ASP A 305 -2.82 -3.56 -11.60
N ALA A 306 -4.08 -3.60 -12.04
CA ALA A 306 -4.60 -2.71 -13.08
C ALA A 306 -4.64 -1.22 -12.66
N GLY A 307 -4.68 -0.93 -11.36
CA GLY A 307 -4.82 0.42 -10.81
C GLY A 307 -6.27 0.91 -10.82
N THR A 308 -6.48 2.21 -11.01
CA THR A 308 -7.81 2.83 -10.75
C THR A 308 -8.39 3.64 -11.90
N TYR A 309 -7.52 4.26 -12.70
CA TYR A 309 -7.87 5.14 -13.80
C TYR A 309 -8.69 6.39 -13.44
N PHE A 310 -10.02 6.30 -13.30
CA PHE A 310 -10.88 7.47 -13.07
C PHE A 310 -12.02 7.18 -12.08
N TYR A 311 -12.49 8.24 -11.42
CA TYR A 311 -13.63 8.17 -10.50
C TYR A 311 -14.95 8.57 -11.19
N THR A 312 -15.52 9.70 -10.78
CA THR A 312 -16.87 10.15 -11.13
C THR A 312 -17.09 10.48 -12.61
N PRO A 313 -16.08 10.87 -13.42
CA PRO A 313 -16.32 11.10 -14.84
C PRO A 313 -16.67 9.84 -15.64
N LEU A 314 -16.31 8.65 -15.14
CA LEU A 314 -16.55 7.35 -15.80
C LEU A 314 -16.92 6.28 -14.76
N PRO A 315 -18.12 6.34 -14.16
CA PRO A 315 -18.52 5.50 -13.03
C PRO A 315 -18.50 3.99 -13.34
N GLU A 316 -18.92 3.59 -14.54
CA GLU A 316 -18.87 2.19 -14.96
C GLU A 316 -17.43 1.71 -15.07
N ARG A 317 -16.53 2.57 -15.57
CA ARG A 317 -15.12 2.23 -15.70
C ARG A 317 -14.44 2.15 -14.33
N ARG A 318 -14.79 3.02 -13.39
CA ARG A 318 -14.34 2.91 -12.00
C ARG A 318 -14.62 1.51 -11.43
N ASN A 319 -15.86 1.03 -11.56
CA ASN A 319 -16.20 -0.30 -11.05
C ASN A 319 -15.59 -1.45 -11.87
N GLN A 320 -15.28 -1.25 -13.15
CA GLN A 320 -14.47 -2.22 -13.91
C GLN A 320 -13.07 -2.40 -13.31
N PHE A 321 -12.40 -1.31 -12.90
CA PHE A 321 -11.08 -1.38 -12.26
C PHE A 321 -11.13 -1.92 -10.81
N ARG A 322 -12.27 -1.80 -10.11
CA ARG A 322 -12.46 -2.33 -8.74
C ARG A 322 -12.94 -3.79 -8.71
N SER A 323 -13.31 -4.36 -9.86
CA SER A 323 -13.90 -5.70 -10.00
C SER A 323 -12.85 -6.79 -9.88
N VAL A 324 -13.22 -7.99 -9.42
CA VAL A 324 -12.36 -9.19 -9.45
C VAL A 324 -11.69 -9.45 -10.81
N ARG A 325 -12.29 -8.98 -11.91
CA ARG A 325 -11.74 -9.12 -13.27
C ARG A 325 -10.52 -8.25 -13.54
N ALA A 326 -10.26 -7.23 -12.74
CA ALA A 326 -9.12 -6.34 -12.88
C ALA A 326 -7.87 -6.83 -12.12
N HIS A 327 -8.01 -7.87 -11.30
CA HIS A 327 -6.98 -8.32 -10.36
C HIS A 327 -6.58 -9.78 -10.59
N SER A 328 -5.38 -10.14 -10.13
CA SER A 328 -4.86 -11.51 -10.18
C SER A 328 -5.44 -12.40 -9.06
N VAL A 329 -6.77 -12.57 -9.06
CA VAL A 329 -7.56 -13.26 -8.02
C VAL A 329 -8.30 -14.48 -8.58
N PRO A 330 -8.75 -15.44 -7.74
CA PRO A 330 -9.65 -16.48 -8.19
C PRO A 330 -11.06 -15.91 -8.38
N ILE A 331 -11.72 -16.25 -9.48
CA ILE A 331 -13.04 -15.75 -9.85
C ILE A 331 -14.04 -16.91 -9.79
N HIS A 332 -14.99 -16.83 -8.87
CA HIS A 332 -16.03 -17.85 -8.69
C HIS A 332 -17.32 -17.45 -9.40
N CYS A 333 -17.67 -18.18 -10.47
CA CYS A 333 -18.91 -17.96 -11.24
C CYS A 333 -19.14 -16.50 -11.68
N GLY A 334 -18.05 -15.76 -11.96
CA GLY A 334 -18.10 -14.34 -12.34
C GLY A 334 -18.59 -13.37 -11.27
N ARG A 335 -18.68 -13.81 -10.00
CA ARG A 335 -19.16 -13.00 -8.86
C ARG A 335 -18.04 -12.14 -8.27
N GLU A 336 -18.44 -10.99 -7.76
CA GLU A 336 -17.59 -10.13 -6.96
C GLU A 336 -17.37 -10.72 -5.55
N GLN A 337 -16.25 -10.37 -4.93
CA GLN A 337 -15.97 -10.72 -3.53
C GLN A 337 -16.89 -9.94 -2.57
N ASN A 338 -17.08 -8.65 -2.87
CA ASN A 338 -18.01 -7.78 -2.18
C ASN A 338 -18.93 -7.10 -3.20
N GLU A 339 -20.23 -7.11 -2.92
CA GLU A 339 -21.25 -6.55 -3.79
C GLU A 339 -21.30 -5.02 -3.72
N TRP A 340 -21.62 -4.39 -4.84
CA TRP A 340 -21.82 -2.94 -4.91
C TRP A 340 -23.12 -2.55 -4.22
N LEU A 341 -23.12 -1.43 -3.49
CA LEU A 341 -24.38 -0.84 -3.02
C LEU A 341 -25.18 -0.27 -4.20
N PRO A 342 -26.52 -0.22 -4.12
CA PRO A 342 -27.35 0.35 -5.18
C PRO A 342 -27.03 1.83 -5.47
N GLY A 343 -27.12 2.21 -6.73
CA GLY A 343 -26.99 3.62 -7.16
C GLY A 343 -25.59 4.18 -6.98
N THR A 344 -25.51 5.48 -6.69
CA THR A 344 -24.24 6.22 -6.57
C THR A 344 -23.41 5.80 -5.36
N ASP A 345 -24.03 5.22 -4.33
CA ASP A 345 -23.33 4.75 -3.14
C ASP A 345 -22.34 3.63 -3.49
N GLY A 346 -22.68 2.78 -4.48
CA GLY A 346 -21.80 1.72 -4.99
C GLY A 346 -20.48 2.22 -5.59
N LEU A 347 -20.37 3.52 -5.91
CA LEU A 347 -19.11 4.11 -6.39
C LEU A 347 -18.09 4.29 -5.26
N PHE A 348 -18.53 4.44 -4.01
CA PHE A 348 -17.66 4.74 -2.87
C PHE A 348 -17.97 3.89 -1.65
N SER A 349 -18.72 2.80 -1.84
CA SER A 349 -19.04 1.82 -0.82
C SER A 349 -19.30 0.45 -1.45
N MET A 350 -19.02 -0.63 -0.73
CA MET A 350 -19.40 -2.00 -1.07
C MET A 350 -19.74 -2.77 0.21
N THR A 351 -20.39 -3.92 0.10
CA THR A 351 -20.65 -4.78 1.28
C THR A 351 -19.33 -5.25 1.92
N ASP A 352 -19.30 -5.54 3.21
CA ASP A 352 -18.13 -6.13 3.89
C ASP A 352 -18.33 -7.64 4.09
N SER A 353 -18.44 -8.38 2.97
CA SER A 353 -18.84 -9.79 2.98
C SER A 353 -17.64 -10.75 2.97
N THR A 354 -16.48 -10.28 2.51
CA THR A 354 -15.28 -11.10 2.35
C THR A 354 -14.41 -11.10 3.60
N LYS A 355 -13.95 -12.29 4.00
CA LYS A 355 -12.99 -12.48 5.09
C LYS A 355 -11.78 -13.26 4.61
N CYS A 356 -10.60 -12.75 4.96
CA CYS A 356 -9.33 -13.42 4.78
C CYS A 356 -8.75 -13.88 6.12
N GLU A 357 -8.30 -15.12 6.18
CA GLU A 357 -7.70 -15.73 7.36
C GLU A 357 -6.33 -16.29 6.98
N LEU A 358 -5.29 -15.85 7.69
CA LEU A 358 -3.94 -16.39 7.53
C LEU A 358 -3.89 -17.81 8.11
N LEU A 359 -3.67 -18.82 7.27
CA LEU A 359 -3.56 -20.22 7.71
C LEU A 359 -2.10 -20.62 7.97
N HIS A 360 -1.17 -20.18 7.12
CA HIS A 360 0.25 -20.49 7.25
C HIS A 360 1.13 -19.36 6.73
N PHE A 361 2.24 -19.12 7.41
CA PHE A 361 3.30 -18.24 6.94
C PHE A 361 4.67 -18.72 7.42
N SER A 362 5.57 -18.98 6.48
CA SER A 362 6.94 -19.40 6.73
C SER A 362 7.90 -18.65 5.81
N THR A 363 9.18 -19.02 5.84
CA THR A 363 10.23 -18.37 5.04
C THR A 363 9.89 -18.30 3.56
N ASN A 364 9.25 -19.33 3.01
CA ASN A 364 9.02 -19.43 1.57
C ASN A 364 7.60 -19.89 1.19
N ASN A 365 6.67 -19.88 2.14
CA ASN A 365 5.29 -20.25 1.90
C ASN A 365 4.32 -19.33 2.64
N LEU A 366 3.20 -19.02 1.98
CA LEU A 366 2.08 -18.27 2.52
C LEU A 366 0.80 -18.98 2.10
N THR A 367 -0.06 -19.32 3.06
CA THR A 367 -1.39 -19.88 2.79
C THR A 367 -2.45 -19.03 3.47
N ILE A 368 -3.42 -18.57 2.67
CA ILE A 368 -4.52 -17.73 3.12
C ILE A 368 -5.83 -18.35 2.67
N LYS A 369 -6.80 -18.39 3.58
CA LYS A 369 -8.18 -18.71 3.29
C LYS A 369 -8.96 -17.43 3.03
N LEU A 370 -9.75 -17.43 1.97
CA LEU A 370 -10.78 -16.45 1.65
C LEU A 370 -12.15 -17.11 1.79
N SER A 371 -13.09 -16.39 2.39
CA SER A 371 -14.49 -16.80 2.48
C SER A 371 -15.43 -15.64 2.23
N TYR A 372 -16.46 -15.88 1.43
CA TYR A 372 -17.55 -14.94 1.13
C TYR A 372 -18.74 -15.72 0.58
N ASP A 373 -19.97 -15.31 0.94
CA ASP A 373 -21.20 -16.08 0.67
C ASP A 373 -21.05 -17.56 1.12
N LYS A 374 -21.04 -18.50 0.16
CA LYS A 374 -20.82 -19.95 0.40
C LYS A 374 -19.47 -20.43 -0.14
N ILE A 375 -18.62 -19.52 -0.61
CA ILE A 375 -17.32 -19.83 -1.20
C ILE A 375 -16.28 -19.93 -0.08
N ILE A 376 -15.50 -21.00 -0.13
CA ILE A 376 -14.27 -21.17 0.65
C ILE A 376 -13.16 -21.43 -0.36
N HIS A 377 -12.19 -20.54 -0.39
CA HIS A 377 -11.02 -20.63 -1.25
C HIS A 377 -9.75 -20.59 -0.40
N VAL A 378 -8.81 -21.49 -0.62
CA VAL A 378 -7.50 -21.51 0.03
C VAL A 378 -6.44 -21.36 -1.04
N ARG A 379 -5.69 -20.26 -0.98
CA ARG A 379 -4.57 -19.96 -1.88
C ARG A 379 -3.25 -20.11 -1.15
N SER A 380 -2.33 -20.88 -1.71
CA SER A 380 -0.98 -21.06 -1.20
C SER A 380 0.06 -20.59 -2.21
N PHE A 381 0.93 -19.68 -1.79
CA PHE A 381 2.09 -19.21 -2.56
C PHE A 381 3.34 -19.95 -2.10
N PHE A 382 4.15 -20.43 -3.04
CA PHE A 382 5.41 -21.11 -2.78
C PHE A 382 6.53 -20.41 -3.54
N VAL A 383 7.61 -20.04 -2.82
CA VAL A 383 8.83 -19.49 -3.39
C VAL A 383 9.93 -20.56 -3.29
N ALA A 384 10.20 -21.24 -4.38
CA ALA A 384 11.31 -22.20 -4.47
C ALA A 384 12.58 -21.51 -4.98
N HIS A 385 13.67 -22.25 -5.01
CA HIS A 385 14.96 -21.72 -5.42
C HIS A 385 14.99 -21.19 -6.87
N ASP A 386 14.11 -21.70 -7.73
CA ASP A 386 14.03 -21.46 -9.17
C ASP A 386 12.60 -21.22 -9.66
N GLU A 387 11.60 -21.17 -8.77
CA GLU A 387 10.18 -21.15 -9.15
C GLU A 387 9.33 -20.34 -8.18
N VAL A 388 8.30 -19.68 -8.70
CA VAL A 388 7.18 -19.19 -7.91
C VAL A 388 5.92 -19.92 -8.38
N ARG A 389 5.21 -20.54 -7.44
CA ARG A 389 4.04 -21.36 -7.71
C ARG A 389 2.89 -21.01 -6.79
N ILE A 390 1.68 -21.09 -7.33
CA ILE A 390 0.42 -20.91 -6.61
C ILE A 390 -0.34 -22.24 -6.64
N GLU A 391 -0.92 -22.60 -5.51
CA GLU A 391 -1.86 -23.69 -5.38
C GLU A 391 -3.16 -23.17 -4.80
N ASP A 392 -4.23 -23.27 -5.59
CA ASP A 392 -5.57 -22.84 -5.26
C ASP A 392 -6.45 -24.06 -5.01
N ARG A 393 -7.18 -24.06 -3.89
CA ARG A 393 -8.14 -25.10 -3.51
C ARG A 393 -9.46 -24.47 -3.12
N SER A 394 -10.57 -24.97 -3.64
CA SER A 394 -11.89 -24.37 -3.43
C SER A 394 -13.02 -25.39 -3.35
N ASN A 395 -14.07 -25.05 -2.60
CA ASN A 395 -15.32 -25.81 -2.57
C ASN A 395 -16.22 -25.59 -3.80
N SER A 396 -15.94 -24.55 -4.58
CA SER A 396 -16.60 -24.20 -5.84
C SER A 396 -15.61 -24.07 -6.98
N ASP A 397 -16.03 -24.34 -8.22
CA ASP A 397 -15.20 -24.09 -9.40
C ASP A 397 -14.83 -22.61 -9.49
N PHE A 398 -13.72 -22.33 -10.16
CA PHE A 398 -13.17 -20.98 -10.31
C PHE A 398 -12.31 -20.83 -11.55
N GLU A 399 -12.30 -19.63 -12.09
CA GLU A 399 -11.32 -19.18 -13.06
C GLU A 399 -10.16 -18.52 -12.31
N PHE A 400 -8.96 -18.56 -12.89
CA PHE A 400 -7.84 -17.79 -12.37
C PHE A 400 -7.35 -16.85 -13.45
N ASN A 401 -7.54 -15.56 -13.21
CA ASN A 401 -7.09 -14.48 -14.07
C ASN A 401 -5.68 -14.06 -13.64
N ILE A 402 -4.75 -13.99 -14.60
CA ILE A 402 -3.43 -13.40 -14.40
C ILE A 402 -3.19 -12.42 -15.55
N ASN A 403 -3.14 -11.13 -15.26
CA ASN A 403 -2.94 -10.06 -16.25
C ASN A 403 -3.91 -10.11 -17.46
N ASP A 404 -5.10 -10.71 -17.35
CA ASP A 404 -6.04 -10.77 -18.49
C ASP A 404 -6.82 -9.47 -18.70
N PHE A 405 -6.83 -8.58 -17.70
CA PHE A 405 -7.46 -7.27 -17.79
C PHE A 405 -6.68 -6.36 -18.76
N LYS A 406 -7.29 -6.03 -19.89
CA LYS A 406 -6.63 -5.33 -21.02
C LYS A 406 -6.39 -3.84 -20.81
N LEU A 407 -6.66 -3.32 -19.61
CA LEU A 407 -6.50 -1.91 -19.28
C LEU A 407 -5.54 -1.79 -18.10
N TYR A 408 -4.57 -0.89 -18.20
CA TYR A 408 -3.64 -0.61 -17.12
C TYR A 408 -3.55 0.90 -16.88
N SER A 409 -3.60 1.27 -15.61
CA SER A 409 -3.49 2.64 -15.14
C SER A 409 -2.46 2.69 -14.03
N ASN A 410 -1.37 3.41 -14.26
CA ASN A 410 -0.34 3.67 -13.26
C ASN A 410 -0.55 5.01 -12.54
N GLY A 411 -1.72 5.64 -12.69
CA GLY A 411 -2.03 6.93 -12.09
C GLY A 411 -3.34 7.53 -12.59
N TYR A 412 -3.89 8.45 -11.81
CA TYR A 412 -5.20 9.04 -12.09
C TYR A 412 -5.25 9.70 -13.47
N GLY A 413 -6.25 9.31 -14.27
CA GLY A 413 -6.46 9.75 -15.64
C GLY A 413 -5.45 9.24 -16.68
N LYS A 414 -4.56 8.31 -16.31
CA LYS A 414 -3.60 7.69 -17.23
C LYS A 414 -4.09 6.30 -17.62
N LEU A 415 -4.19 6.03 -18.92
CA LEU A 415 -4.49 4.71 -19.46
C LEU A 415 -3.36 4.29 -20.41
N ILE A 416 -2.58 3.30 -20.02
CA ILE A 416 -1.40 2.87 -20.76
C ILE A 416 -1.81 1.93 -21.91
N ASN A 417 -1.12 2.03 -23.05
CA ASN A 417 -1.20 1.03 -24.12
C ASN A 417 -0.51 -0.26 -23.64
N GLY A 418 -1.29 -1.34 -23.51
CA GLY A 418 -0.82 -2.66 -23.12
C GLY A 418 -0.11 -3.43 -24.21
#